data_AF-A0A1H0YGA1-F1
#
_entry.id   AF-A0A1H0YGA1-F1
#
_cell.length_a   1.000
_cell.length_b   1.000
_cell.length_c   1.000
_cell.angle_alpha   90.00
_cell.angle_beta   90.00
_cell.angle_gamma   90.00
#
_symmetry.space_group_name_H-M   'P 1'
#
loop_
_entity.id
_entity.type
_entity.pdbx_description
1 polymer ?
#
loop_
_entity_poly.entity_id
_entity_poly.type
_entity_poly.pdbx_seq_one_letter_code
_entity_poly.pdbx_strand_id
1 'polypeptide(L)'
;MEVCGYEFETVSRLDPDRTDDGVVAVQTPQREYEASDERAVHSDGWGPFCRFEVRDPRASRPGVYLVTVDDEAVYVGEAADVADRFSSGYGDVSPADCYEGGAERVCRVNTNVFHAARAGKDVHVHLHSTADFEGTDEENGALRRIIRGDLLSAFDAAWNREDGEAAVEAAVANAAEATADAASAASNRRESGDVTTNGPATDDAATDDATTNRAAGSDAAGTVRRGSPPSGKYGPLYDYLADHELDRVRLSFAELEVVLGAPVPDSARNWRQWWTNSEESHPHARSWLRAGYEVASLSLPDELVVFERLPRGRGSGPTETVGDD
;
A
#
# COMPACT_ATOMS: atom_id res chain seq x y z
N MET A 1 -5.06 -0.78 -3.29
CA MET A 1 -3.94 -1.64 -3.74
C MET A 1 -3.56 -2.60 -2.61
N GLU A 2 -2.94 -3.74 -2.91
CA GLU A 2 -2.42 -4.66 -1.88
C GLU A 2 -0.90 -4.74 -1.99
N VAL A 3 -0.17 -4.55 -0.89
CA VAL A 3 1.30 -4.61 -0.83
C VAL A 3 1.71 -5.44 0.40
N CYS A 4 2.49 -6.49 0.20
CA CYS A 4 2.89 -7.42 1.29
C CYS A 4 1.70 -8.04 2.04
N GLY A 5 0.57 -8.21 1.35
CA GLY A 5 -0.69 -8.63 1.96
C GLY A 5 -1.49 -7.48 2.57
N TYR A 6 -0.90 -6.31 2.84
CA TYR A 6 -1.61 -5.16 3.40
C TYR A 6 -2.45 -4.43 2.37
N GLU A 7 -3.73 -4.22 2.69
CA GLU A 7 -4.63 -3.42 1.86
C GLU A 7 -4.44 -1.93 2.16
N PHE A 8 -4.26 -1.16 1.10
CA PHE A 8 -4.20 0.28 1.11
C PHE A 8 -5.34 0.85 0.28
N GLU A 9 -6.12 1.73 0.90
CA GLU A 9 -7.09 2.56 0.20
C GLU A 9 -6.44 3.87 -0.24
N THR A 10 -6.75 4.35 -1.45
CA THR A 10 -6.33 5.68 -1.90
C THR A 10 -7.15 6.73 -1.18
N VAL A 11 -6.50 7.55 -0.35
CA VAL A 11 -7.16 8.58 0.46
C VAL A 11 -6.97 9.99 -0.07
N SER A 12 -5.95 10.24 -0.91
CA SER A 12 -5.75 11.58 -1.45
C SER A 12 -4.90 11.58 -2.70
N ARG A 13 -5.17 12.53 -3.59
CA ARG A 13 -4.23 13.02 -4.60
C ARG A 13 -3.58 14.28 -4.02
N LEU A 14 -2.26 14.37 -4.06
CA LEU A 14 -1.56 15.58 -3.61
C LEU A 14 -1.55 16.59 -4.75
N ASP A 15 -2.33 17.65 -4.57
CA ASP A 15 -2.44 18.76 -5.51
C ASP A 15 -1.86 20.03 -4.89
N PRO A 16 -0.62 20.40 -5.24
CA PRO A 16 -0.04 21.65 -4.79
C PRO A 16 -0.78 22.88 -5.29
N ASP A 17 -0.76 23.93 -4.47
CA ASP A 17 -1.24 25.26 -4.85
C ASP A 17 -0.52 25.75 -6.11
N ARG A 18 -1.27 26.41 -6.99
CA ARG A 18 -0.77 26.89 -8.28
C ARG A 18 -0.93 28.39 -8.41
N THR A 19 -0.04 29.03 -9.15
CA THR A 19 -0.16 30.42 -9.58
C THR A 19 -1.33 30.57 -10.57
N ASP A 20 -1.71 31.82 -10.88
CA ASP A 20 -2.74 32.12 -11.87
C ASP A 20 -2.42 31.55 -13.27
N ASP A 21 -1.13 31.35 -13.58
CA ASP A 21 -0.64 30.73 -14.82
C ASP A 21 -0.69 29.19 -14.79
N GLY A 22 -1.20 28.60 -13.70
CA GLY A 22 -1.34 27.15 -13.54
C GLY A 22 -0.03 26.43 -13.20
N VAL A 23 1.04 27.14 -12.87
CA VAL A 23 2.33 26.56 -12.45
C VAL A 23 2.32 26.32 -10.94
N VAL A 24 2.96 25.26 -10.45
CA VAL A 24 3.09 25.01 -9.00
C VAL A 24 3.72 26.22 -8.31
N ALA A 25 3.04 26.75 -7.28
CA ALA A 25 3.50 27.89 -6.52
C ALA A 25 4.72 27.51 -5.66
N VAL A 26 5.78 28.30 -5.77
CA VAL A 26 7.03 28.08 -5.03
C VAL A 26 6.96 28.80 -3.68
N GLN A 27 7.34 28.11 -2.61
CA GLN A 27 7.53 28.67 -1.27
C GLN A 27 9.02 28.70 -0.88
N THR A 28 9.42 29.76 -0.18
CA THR A 28 10.79 29.97 0.34
C THR A 28 10.73 30.49 1.78
N PRO A 29 10.31 29.66 2.75
CA PRO A 29 10.04 30.07 4.13
C PRO A 29 11.32 30.37 4.93
N GLN A 30 12.50 29.94 4.46
CA GLN A 30 13.76 30.03 5.21
C GLN A 30 14.08 31.46 5.67
N ARG A 31 13.73 32.46 4.85
CA ARG A 31 14.00 33.88 5.10
C ARG A 31 13.16 34.47 6.23
N GLU A 32 12.09 33.79 6.62
CA GLU A 32 11.15 34.24 7.64
C GLU A 32 11.54 33.74 9.04
N TYR A 33 12.61 32.93 9.15
CA TYR A 33 13.07 32.42 10.44
C TYR A 33 13.83 33.50 11.22
N GLU A 34 13.34 33.87 12.41
CA GLU A 34 13.92 34.94 13.23
C GLU A 34 15.39 34.69 13.61
N ALA A 35 15.79 33.42 13.74
CA ALA A 35 17.16 33.02 14.07
C ALA A 35 17.96 32.56 12.83
N SER A 36 17.61 33.05 11.64
CA SER A 36 18.27 32.68 10.37
C SER A 36 19.78 32.91 10.37
N ASP A 37 20.25 33.88 11.15
CA ASP A 37 21.67 34.25 11.24
C ASP A 37 22.45 33.41 12.27
N GLU A 38 21.76 32.59 13.07
CA GLU A 38 22.36 31.82 14.18
C GLU A 38 22.54 30.34 13.86
N ARG A 39 21.87 29.84 12.82
CA ARG A 39 21.89 28.42 12.42
C ARG A 39 22.10 28.29 10.92
N ALA A 40 22.81 27.24 10.51
CA ALA A 40 22.93 26.91 9.09
C ALA A 40 21.64 26.26 8.58
N VAL A 41 21.32 26.49 7.31
CA VAL A 41 20.30 25.75 6.56
C VAL A 41 20.87 24.37 6.24
N HIS A 42 20.14 23.30 6.55
CA HIS A 42 20.58 21.94 6.23
C HIS A 42 20.41 21.63 4.73
N SER A 43 20.86 20.46 4.27
CA SER A 43 20.88 20.09 2.84
C SER A 43 19.50 20.21 2.17
N ASP A 44 18.47 19.59 2.76
CA ASP A 44 17.09 19.65 2.25
C ASP A 44 16.40 21.01 2.49
N GLY A 45 17.00 21.91 3.26
CA GLY A 45 16.34 23.09 3.81
C GLY A 45 16.20 24.24 2.81
N TRP A 46 16.85 24.16 1.65
CA TRP A 46 16.81 25.21 0.62
C TRP A 46 15.57 25.14 -0.30
N GLY A 47 14.84 24.02 -0.29
CA GLY A 47 13.72 23.80 -1.22
C GLY A 47 14.19 23.57 -2.65
N PRO A 48 13.34 23.78 -3.66
CA PRO A 48 12.06 24.51 -3.63
C PRO A 48 10.93 23.76 -2.91
N PHE A 49 10.04 24.52 -2.26
CA PHE A 49 8.86 23.94 -1.59
C PHE A 49 7.55 24.34 -2.29
N CYS A 50 6.48 23.62 -1.99
CA CYS A 50 5.09 23.98 -2.32
C CYS A 50 4.16 23.83 -1.12
N ARG A 51 2.96 24.40 -1.24
CA ARG A 51 1.86 24.16 -0.31
C ARG A 51 0.89 23.13 -0.87
N PHE A 52 0.44 22.18 -0.04
CA PHE A 52 -0.66 21.27 -0.36
C PHE A 52 -1.35 20.79 0.91
N GLU A 53 -2.56 20.25 0.78
CA GLU A 53 -3.35 19.75 1.92
C GLU A 53 -4.04 18.44 1.55
N VAL A 54 -4.18 17.54 2.53
CA VAL A 54 -4.99 16.32 2.42
C VAL A 54 -6.33 16.57 3.10
N ARG A 55 -7.39 16.75 2.29
CA ARG A 55 -8.72 17.15 2.78
C ARG A 55 -9.73 16.01 2.89
N ASP A 56 -9.39 14.81 2.43
CA ASP A 56 -10.30 13.66 2.54
C ASP A 56 -10.41 13.22 4.01
N PRO A 57 -11.61 13.23 4.62
CA PRO A 57 -11.79 12.81 6.01
C PRO A 57 -11.34 11.38 6.28
N ARG A 58 -11.31 10.51 5.26
CA ARG A 58 -10.79 9.14 5.40
C ARG A 58 -9.30 9.11 5.74
N ALA A 59 -8.55 10.17 5.46
CA ALA A 59 -7.14 10.27 5.81
C ALA A 59 -6.91 10.65 7.30
N SER A 60 -7.90 11.19 8.02
CA SER A 60 -7.73 11.62 9.43
C SER A 60 -7.88 10.43 10.38
N ARG A 61 -6.96 9.48 10.24
CA ARG A 61 -6.88 8.24 11.02
C ARG A 61 -5.42 7.81 11.20
N PRO A 62 -5.11 7.07 12.28
CA PRO A 62 -3.80 6.47 12.43
C PRO A 62 -3.54 5.37 11.40
N GLY A 63 -2.30 5.24 10.97
CA GLY A 63 -1.94 4.14 10.08
C GLY A 63 -0.56 4.25 9.44
N VAL A 64 -0.29 3.32 8.53
CA VAL A 64 0.86 3.34 7.64
C VAL A 64 0.39 3.80 6.28
N TYR A 65 1.14 4.70 5.65
CA TYR A 65 0.79 5.25 4.35
C TYR A 65 1.90 5.06 3.33
N LEU A 66 1.48 4.96 2.07
CA LEU A 66 2.32 4.96 0.89
C LEU A 66 2.13 6.26 0.13
N VAL A 67 3.21 6.83 -0.39
CA VAL A 67 3.12 7.81 -1.49
C VAL A 67 3.49 7.10 -2.77
N THR A 68 2.67 7.27 -3.80
CA THR A 68 2.96 6.79 -5.15
C THR A 68 3.10 7.94 -6.13
N VAL A 69 3.95 7.78 -7.13
CA VAL A 69 4.07 8.66 -8.30
C VAL A 69 3.76 7.81 -9.54
N ASP A 70 2.75 8.17 -10.31
CA ASP A 70 2.26 7.37 -11.46
C ASP A 70 2.10 5.87 -11.10
N ASP A 71 1.43 5.60 -9.97
CA ASP A 71 1.17 4.26 -9.40
C ASP A 71 2.41 3.50 -8.87
N GLU A 72 3.62 4.05 -8.95
CA GLU A 72 4.83 3.46 -8.36
C GLU A 72 5.03 3.95 -6.92
N ALA A 73 5.16 3.03 -5.96
CA ALA A 73 5.35 3.37 -4.55
C ALA A 73 6.78 3.91 -4.31
N VAL A 74 6.88 5.16 -3.88
CA VAL A 74 8.16 5.87 -3.71
C VAL A 74 8.47 6.23 -2.25
N TYR A 75 7.48 6.17 -1.37
CA TYR A 75 7.65 6.52 0.05
C TYR A 75 6.75 5.69 0.96
N VAL A 76 7.26 5.35 2.15
CA VAL A 76 6.52 4.75 3.26
C VAL A 76 6.67 5.60 4.52
N GLY A 77 5.56 5.91 5.16
CA GLY A 77 5.56 6.53 6.48
C GLY A 77 4.46 6.01 7.39
N GLU A 78 4.48 6.47 8.63
CA GLU A 78 3.46 6.18 9.63
C GLU A 78 3.04 7.48 10.32
N ALA A 79 1.80 7.53 10.79
CA ALA A 79 1.28 8.66 11.56
C ALA A 79 0.17 8.22 12.52
N ALA A 80 -0.02 9.02 13.58
CA ALA A 80 -1.21 8.95 14.42
C ALA A 80 -2.43 9.61 13.75
N ASP A 81 -2.18 10.56 12.84
CA ASP A 81 -3.16 11.14 11.93
C ASP A 81 -2.47 11.43 10.59
N VAL A 82 -2.93 10.80 9.50
CA VAL A 82 -2.31 10.95 8.19
C VAL A 82 -2.69 12.29 7.53
N ALA A 83 -3.91 12.78 7.69
CA ALA A 83 -4.32 14.07 7.14
C ALA A 83 -3.49 15.22 7.73
N ASP A 84 -3.29 15.22 9.06
CA ASP A 84 -2.45 16.21 9.75
C ASP A 84 -0.98 16.06 9.36
N ARG A 85 -0.47 14.82 9.29
CA ARG A 85 0.93 14.56 8.90
C ARG A 85 1.26 15.15 7.53
N PHE A 86 0.34 15.08 6.58
CA PHE A 86 0.53 15.66 5.25
C PHE A 86 0.23 17.16 5.23
N SER A 87 -0.83 17.64 5.87
CA SER A 87 -1.25 19.05 5.73
C SER A 87 -0.42 20.00 6.59
N SER A 88 -0.25 19.69 7.87
CA SER A 88 0.52 20.51 8.82
C SER A 88 2.01 20.15 8.83
N GLY A 89 2.37 18.99 8.27
CA GLY A 89 3.75 18.54 8.14
C GLY A 89 4.28 18.75 6.74
N TYR A 90 4.09 17.77 5.87
CA TYR A 90 4.72 17.79 4.55
C TYR A 90 4.26 18.91 3.63
N GLY A 91 3.04 19.43 3.80
CA GLY A 91 2.38 20.36 2.88
C GLY A 91 2.47 21.82 3.28
N ASP A 92 3.08 22.15 4.43
CA ASP A 92 3.26 23.53 4.91
C ASP A 92 4.61 23.62 5.65
N VAL A 93 5.71 23.64 4.87
CA VAL A 93 7.07 23.65 5.44
C VAL A 93 7.29 24.93 6.24
N SER A 94 7.61 24.80 7.53
CA SER A 94 7.85 25.96 8.38
C SER A 94 9.29 26.49 8.21
N PRO A 95 9.53 27.78 8.50
CA PRO A 95 10.87 28.34 8.47
C PRO A 95 11.88 27.58 9.35
N ALA A 96 11.45 27.12 10.53
CA ALA A 96 12.29 26.40 11.48
C ALA A 96 12.70 25.01 10.98
N ASP A 97 11.87 24.37 10.14
CA ASP A 97 12.17 23.04 9.61
C ASP A 97 13.45 23.03 8.77
N CYS A 98 13.77 24.16 8.14
CA CYS A 98 14.84 24.30 7.15
C CYS A 98 16.26 24.41 7.74
N TYR A 99 16.39 24.61 9.05
CA TYR A 99 17.67 24.87 9.72
C TYR A 99 18.18 23.66 10.50
N GLU A 100 19.47 23.60 10.79
CA GLU A 100 20.07 22.53 11.59
C GLU A 100 19.28 22.26 12.88
N GLY A 101 18.96 20.97 13.10
CA GLY A 101 18.09 20.51 14.18
C GLY A 101 16.58 20.60 13.87
N GLY A 102 16.20 21.05 12.67
CA GLY A 102 14.86 21.06 12.13
C GLY A 102 14.43 19.72 11.53
N ALA A 103 13.36 19.72 10.74
CA ALA A 103 12.72 18.53 10.21
C ALA A 103 13.14 18.24 8.75
N GLU A 104 14.37 17.78 8.55
CA GLU A 104 14.92 17.50 7.21
C GLU A 104 13.99 16.65 6.32
N ARG A 105 13.36 15.63 6.91
CA ARG A 105 12.41 14.75 6.21
C ARG A 105 11.18 15.51 5.69
N VAL A 106 10.71 16.53 6.40
CA VAL A 106 9.57 17.35 5.98
C VAL A 106 9.95 18.12 4.71
N CYS A 107 11.10 18.80 4.75
CA CYS A 107 11.64 19.51 3.59
C CYS A 107 11.84 18.57 2.39
N ARG A 108 12.51 17.42 2.59
CA ARG A 108 12.79 16.46 1.51
C ARG A 108 11.53 15.92 0.84
N VAL A 109 10.55 15.47 1.62
CA VAL A 109 9.29 14.95 1.07
C VAL A 109 8.52 16.05 0.34
N ASN A 110 8.50 17.27 0.87
CA ASN A 110 7.86 18.40 0.19
C ASN A 110 8.53 18.71 -1.16
N THR A 111 9.86 18.83 -1.19
CA THR A 111 10.63 19.07 -2.40
C THR A 111 10.36 17.99 -3.45
N ASN A 112 10.31 16.71 -3.05
CA ASN A 112 9.98 15.62 -3.95
C ASN A 112 8.56 15.72 -4.53
N VAL A 113 7.56 16.10 -3.71
CA VAL A 113 6.19 16.38 -4.19
C VAL A 113 6.18 17.56 -5.17
N PHE A 114 6.91 18.65 -4.86
CA PHE A 114 7.05 19.80 -5.75
C PHE A 114 7.57 19.37 -7.13
N HIS A 115 8.68 18.62 -7.17
CA HIS A 115 9.27 18.19 -8.43
C HIS A 115 8.37 17.25 -9.23
N ALA A 116 7.74 16.28 -8.57
CA ALA A 116 6.79 15.38 -9.23
C ALA A 116 5.59 16.15 -9.82
N ALA A 117 4.96 17.05 -9.04
CA ALA A 117 3.83 17.84 -9.50
C ALA A 117 4.21 18.82 -10.62
N ARG A 118 5.41 19.41 -10.57
CA ARG A 118 5.96 20.28 -11.63
C ARG A 118 6.24 19.52 -12.92
N ALA A 119 6.64 18.25 -12.81
CA ALA A 119 6.80 17.34 -13.95
C ALA A 119 5.45 16.82 -14.50
N GLY A 120 4.31 17.21 -13.92
CA GLY A 120 2.98 16.77 -14.34
C GLY A 120 2.65 15.33 -13.93
N LYS A 121 3.36 14.80 -12.93
CA LYS A 121 3.16 13.45 -12.42
C LYS A 121 2.00 13.38 -11.42
N ASP A 122 1.32 12.24 -11.37
CA ASP A 122 0.22 12.02 -10.44
C ASP A 122 0.76 11.48 -9.11
N VAL A 123 0.66 12.29 -8.06
CA VAL A 123 1.11 11.92 -6.71
C VAL A 123 -0.08 11.57 -5.85
N HIS A 124 -0.11 10.36 -5.30
CA HIS A 124 -1.21 9.86 -4.46
C HIS A 124 -0.73 9.37 -3.10
N VAL A 125 -1.62 9.50 -2.11
CA VAL A 125 -1.45 8.93 -0.76
C VAL A 125 -2.42 7.77 -0.60
N HIS A 126 -1.89 6.63 -0.17
CA HIS A 126 -2.67 5.44 0.16
C HIS A 126 -2.47 5.08 1.63
N LEU A 127 -3.55 4.67 2.30
CA LEU A 127 -3.57 4.42 3.74
C LEU A 127 -3.95 2.98 4.05
N HIS A 128 -3.14 2.33 4.89
CA HIS A 128 -3.53 1.17 5.67
C HIS A 128 -3.85 1.64 7.10
N SER A 129 -5.13 1.76 7.40
CA SER A 129 -5.63 2.22 8.70
C SER A 129 -5.29 1.23 9.80
N THR A 130 -4.82 1.73 10.94
CA THR A 130 -4.70 0.95 12.18
C THR A 130 -5.68 1.45 13.25
N ALA A 131 -6.73 2.18 12.86
CA ALA A 131 -7.72 2.73 13.79
C ALA A 131 -8.58 1.63 14.45
N ASP A 132 -8.83 0.56 13.71
CA ASP A 132 -9.65 -0.57 14.17
C ASP A 132 -8.85 -1.55 15.05
N PHE A 133 -7.59 -1.23 15.34
CA PHE A 133 -6.74 -2.05 16.18
C PHE A 133 -6.98 -1.74 17.66
N GLU A 134 -7.64 -2.67 18.37
CA GLU A 134 -7.80 -2.63 19.82
C GLU A 134 -6.43 -2.84 20.50
N GLY A 135 -5.87 -1.78 21.08
CA GLY A 135 -4.60 -1.83 21.79
C GLY A 135 -4.21 -0.48 22.36
N THR A 136 -3.17 -0.46 23.19
CA THR A 136 -2.58 0.78 23.69
C THR A 136 -1.90 1.57 22.57
N ASP A 137 -1.69 2.87 22.77
CA ASP A 137 -0.97 3.72 21.80
C ASP A 137 0.44 3.20 21.51
N GLU A 138 1.10 2.60 22.50
CA GLU A 138 2.42 2.01 22.35
C GLU A 138 2.41 0.77 21.44
N GLU A 139 1.44 -0.13 21.64
CA GLU A 139 1.24 -1.31 20.81
C GLU A 139 0.85 -0.94 19.39
N ASN A 140 -0.03 0.05 19.23
CA ASN A 140 -0.40 0.62 17.95
C ASN A 140 0.78 1.25 17.23
N GLY A 141 1.64 1.98 17.95
CA GLY A 141 2.88 2.51 17.41
C GLY A 141 3.85 1.42 17.00
N ALA A 142 3.96 0.33 17.78
CA ALA A 142 4.77 -0.82 17.41
C ALA A 142 4.26 -1.47 16.13
N LEU A 143 2.94 -1.71 16.02
CA LEU A 143 2.26 -2.26 14.85
C LEU A 143 2.64 -1.51 13.56
N ARG A 144 2.52 -0.18 13.57
CA ARG A 144 2.85 0.65 12.40
C ARG A 144 4.31 0.51 11.98
N ARG A 145 5.25 0.46 12.93
CA ARG A 145 6.68 0.32 12.62
C ARG A 145 7.01 -0.99 11.92
N ILE A 146 6.27 -2.04 12.25
CA ILE A 146 6.43 -3.38 11.65
C ILE A 146 5.93 -3.37 10.23
N ILE A 147 4.70 -2.91 10.03
CA ILE A 147 4.09 -2.80 8.71
C ILE A 147 4.98 -1.93 7.82
N ARG A 148 5.45 -0.78 8.33
CA ARG A 148 6.43 0.06 7.65
C ARG A 148 7.72 -0.69 7.30
N GLY A 149 8.26 -1.51 8.20
CA GLY A 149 9.46 -2.30 7.98
C GLY A 149 9.28 -3.38 6.90
N ASP A 150 8.15 -4.09 6.91
CA ASP A 150 7.80 -5.08 5.88
C ASP A 150 7.70 -4.42 4.50
N LEU A 151 7.10 -3.23 4.41
CA LEU A 151 6.98 -2.47 3.16
C LEU A 151 8.34 -1.98 2.64
N LEU A 152 9.18 -1.42 3.51
CA LEU A 152 10.53 -0.97 3.15
C LEU A 152 11.44 -2.11 2.70
N SER A 153 11.13 -3.35 3.09
CA SER A 153 11.86 -4.54 2.64
C SER A 153 11.36 -5.06 1.29
N ALA A 154 10.19 -4.62 0.84
CA ALA A 154 9.50 -5.18 -0.32
C ALA A 154 9.64 -4.35 -1.60
N PHE A 155 9.91 -3.06 -1.49
CA PHE A 155 10.13 -2.19 -2.65
C PHE A 155 11.15 -1.07 -2.34
N ASP A 156 11.74 -0.50 -3.40
CA ASP A 156 12.64 0.65 -3.26
C ASP A 156 11.83 1.93 -2.99
N ALA A 157 11.62 2.23 -1.71
CA ALA A 157 11.01 3.49 -1.29
C ALA A 157 12.03 4.63 -1.41
N ALA A 158 12.32 5.06 -2.64
CA ALA A 158 13.41 5.97 -2.93
C ALA A 158 13.36 7.29 -2.12
N TRP A 159 12.17 7.82 -1.84
CA TRP A 159 12.00 9.06 -1.05
C TRP A 159 12.27 8.86 0.45
N ASN A 160 12.37 7.62 0.94
CA ASN A 160 12.84 7.35 2.30
C ASN A 160 14.36 7.45 2.43
N ARG A 161 15.12 7.35 1.33
CA ARG A 161 16.57 7.49 1.32
C ARG A 161 16.97 8.96 1.47
N GLU A 162 18.18 9.20 1.96
CA GLU A 162 18.73 10.56 2.08
C GLU A 162 19.03 11.20 0.72
N ASP A 163 19.21 10.40 -0.35
CA ASP A 163 19.42 10.83 -1.73
C ASP A 163 18.14 10.77 -2.60
N GLY A 164 16.96 10.74 -1.97
CA GLY A 164 15.68 10.52 -2.66
C GLY A 164 15.36 11.52 -3.77
N GLU A 165 15.88 12.75 -3.71
CA GLU A 165 15.73 13.79 -4.75
C GLU A 165 16.35 13.34 -6.09
N ALA A 166 17.54 12.73 -6.06
CA ALA A 166 18.21 12.22 -7.26
C ALA A 166 17.42 11.07 -7.90
N ALA A 167 16.71 10.27 -7.10
CA ALA A 167 15.81 9.24 -7.61
C ALA A 167 14.56 9.83 -8.28
N VAL A 168 14.05 10.96 -7.79
CA VAL A 168 12.95 11.71 -8.44
C VAL A 168 13.42 12.27 -9.77
N GLU A 169 14.58 12.92 -9.82
CA GLU A 169 15.15 13.42 -11.07
C GLU A 169 15.39 12.30 -12.08
N ALA A 170 15.91 11.16 -11.64
CA ALA A 170 16.09 9.98 -12.49
C ALA A 170 14.76 9.41 -13.00
N ALA A 171 13.73 9.30 -12.16
CA ALA A 171 12.41 8.83 -12.56
C ALA A 171 11.72 9.82 -13.53
N VAL A 172 11.86 11.13 -13.28
CA VAL A 172 11.39 12.20 -14.18
C VAL A 172 12.12 12.16 -15.51
N ALA A 173 13.44 11.95 -15.52
CA ALA A 173 14.24 11.81 -16.73
C ALA A 173 13.82 10.58 -17.55
N ASN A 174 13.67 9.41 -16.91
CA ASN A 174 13.24 8.19 -17.57
C ASN A 174 11.83 8.31 -18.18
N ALA A 175 10.92 9.02 -17.50
CA ALA A 175 9.59 9.27 -18.02
C ALA A 175 9.57 10.30 -19.17
N ALA A 176 10.44 11.31 -19.15
CA ALA A 176 10.62 12.24 -20.26
C ALA A 176 11.17 11.52 -21.51
N GLU A 177 12.06 10.53 -21.32
CA GLU A 177 12.60 9.71 -22.40
C GLU A 177 11.51 8.77 -22.97
N ALA A 178 10.72 8.10 -22.13
CA ALA A 178 9.61 7.25 -22.56
C ALA A 178 8.50 8.01 -23.30
N THR A 179 8.21 9.25 -22.90
CA THR A 179 7.24 10.12 -23.60
C THR A 179 7.79 10.66 -24.93
N ALA A 180 9.09 10.94 -25.02
CA ALA A 180 9.75 11.28 -26.28
C ALA A 180 9.74 10.13 -27.29
N ASP A 181 9.99 8.90 -26.82
CA ASP A 181 9.91 7.69 -27.66
C ASP A 181 8.48 7.40 -28.14
N ALA A 182 7.48 7.58 -27.27
CA ALA A 182 6.07 7.44 -27.64
C ALA A 182 5.63 8.51 -28.67
N ALA A 183 6.11 9.75 -28.54
CA ALA A 183 5.86 10.83 -29.50
C ALA A 183 6.54 10.58 -30.86
N SER A 184 7.78 10.07 -30.84
CA SER A 184 8.53 9.68 -32.05
C SER A 184 7.86 8.50 -32.78
N ALA A 185 7.38 7.50 -32.03
CA ALA A 185 6.63 6.37 -32.57
C ALA A 185 5.27 6.79 -33.17
N ALA A 186 4.62 7.81 -32.61
CA ALA A 186 3.39 8.38 -33.15
C ALA A 186 3.63 9.22 -34.42
N SER A 187 4.77 9.92 -34.52
CA SER A 187 5.16 10.67 -35.71
C SER A 187 5.51 9.74 -36.88
N ASN A 188 6.27 8.67 -36.64
CA ASN A 188 6.60 7.66 -37.65
C ASN A 188 5.37 6.91 -38.20
N ARG A 189 4.32 6.76 -37.38
CA ARG A 189 3.05 6.14 -37.80
C ARG A 189 2.19 7.05 -38.69
N ARG A 190 2.43 8.36 -38.68
CA ARG A 190 1.76 9.33 -39.56
C ARG A 190 2.46 9.51 -40.91
N GLU A 191 3.75 9.20 -41.02
CA GLU A 191 4.50 9.24 -42.30
C GLU A 191 4.35 7.98 -43.15
N SER A 192 3.93 6.84 -42.57
CA SER A 192 3.58 5.62 -43.33
C SER A 192 2.07 5.50 -43.52
N GLY A 193 1.51 6.36 -44.37
CA GLY A 193 0.06 6.42 -44.59
C GLY A 193 -0.36 6.98 -45.95
N ASP A 194 0.29 6.59 -47.03
CA ASP A 194 -0.30 6.70 -48.38
C ASP A 194 0.30 5.66 -49.35
N VAL A 195 -0.39 4.54 -49.54
CA VAL A 195 -0.40 3.82 -50.82
C VAL A 195 -1.82 3.32 -51.04
N THR A 196 -2.57 4.11 -51.81
CA THR A 196 -3.84 3.71 -52.41
C THR A 196 -3.60 2.69 -53.52
N THR A 197 -4.21 1.49 -53.43
CA THR A 197 -4.55 0.71 -54.63
C THR A 197 -5.95 0.12 -54.50
N ASN A 198 -6.73 0.32 -55.58
CA ASN A 198 -8.15 0.04 -55.70
C ASN A 198 -8.44 -1.43 -56.08
N GLY A 199 -9.33 -2.06 -55.31
CA GLY A 199 -10.44 -2.95 -55.71
C GLY A 199 -10.15 -4.39 -56.20
N PRO A 200 -11.18 -5.22 -56.42
CA PRO A 200 -12.58 -5.11 -56.01
C PRO A 200 -13.10 -6.31 -55.18
N ALA A 201 -14.33 -6.15 -54.68
CA ALA A 201 -15.12 -7.12 -53.92
C ALA A 201 -15.63 -8.30 -54.76
N THR A 202 -15.85 -9.44 -54.11
CA THR A 202 -16.96 -10.36 -54.40
C THR A 202 -17.50 -10.98 -53.12
N ASP A 203 -18.83 -11.03 -53.07
CA ASP A 203 -19.71 -11.66 -52.09
C ASP A 203 -19.45 -13.17 -51.88
N ASP A 204 -19.88 -13.68 -50.72
CA ASP A 204 -20.67 -14.91 -50.52
C ASP A 204 -20.70 -15.22 -49.00
N ALA A 205 -21.82 -15.01 -48.29
CA ALA A 205 -23.00 -15.88 -48.17
C ALA A 205 -22.85 -17.08 -47.22
N ALA A 206 -23.57 -16.98 -46.08
CA ALA A 206 -24.28 -18.06 -45.35
C ALA A 206 -23.43 -19.21 -44.73
N THR A 207 -23.76 -19.95 -43.66
CA THR A 207 -25.00 -20.31 -42.96
C THR A 207 -24.61 -20.99 -41.62
N ASP A 208 -25.45 -20.80 -40.61
CA ASP A 208 -26.07 -21.74 -39.65
C ASP A 208 -25.33 -22.81 -38.80
N ASP A 209 -25.92 -22.94 -37.60
CA ASP A 209 -26.24 -24.16 -36.81
C ASP A 209 -25.47 -24.30 -35.47
N ALA A 210 -26.04 -23.91 -34.32
CA ALA A 210 -26.99 -24.66 -33.45
C ALA A 210 -26.39 -25.98 -32.92
N THR A 211 -26.09 -26.14 -31.61
CA THR A 211 -27.00 -26.45 -30.48
C THR A 211 -26.75 -27.88 -29.95
N THR A 212 -26.64 -27.98 -28.61
CA THR A 212 -26.78 -29.19 -27.75
C THR A 212 -25.68 -30.27 -27.84
N ASN A 213 -25.28 -30.97 -26.77
CA ASN A 213 -26.09 -31.46 -25.65
C ASN A 213 -25.26 -31.82 -24.39
N ARG A 214 -25.98 -31.86 -23.27
CA ARG A 214 -25.61 -32.23 -21.89
C ARG A 214 -25.26 -33.72 -21.70
N ALA A 215 -24.55 -33.98 -20.58
CA ALA A 215 -24.92 -34.86 -19.44
C ALA A 215 -23.69 -35.70 -19.00
N ALA A 216 -23.15 -35.55 -17.79
CA ALA A 216 -23.51 -36.17 -16.49
C ALA A 216 -22.16 -36.66 -15.90
N GLY A 217 -21.82 -36.70 -14.62
CA GLY A 217 -22.49 -36.57 -13.32
C GLY A 217 -21.66 -37.42 -12.32
N SER A 218 -21.64 -37.03 -11.03
CA SER A 218 -21.07 -37.71 -9.82
C SER A 218 -19.95 -36.88 -9.15
N ASP A 219 -19.79 -36.77 -7.82
CA ASP A 219 -20.65 -36.74 -6.63
C ASP A 219 -19.75 -36.22 -5.48
N ALA A 220 -20.36 -35.54 -4.49
CA ALA A 220 -19.94 -35.41 -3.09
C ALA A 220 -18.51 -34.92 -2.71
N ALA A 221 -18.41 -33.66 -2.29
CA ALA A 221 -18.00 -33.28 -0.93
C ALA A 221 -18.29 -31.78 -0.73
N GLY A 222 -19.07 -31.44 0.31
CA GLY A 222 -19.38 -30.05 0.64
C GLY A 222 -18.10 -29.28 0.96
N THR A 223 -17.60 -28.53 -0.02
CA THR A 223 -16.45 -27.64 0.16
C THR A 223 -16.95 -26.42 0.91
N VAL A 224 -16.57 -26.33 2.19
CA VAL A 224 -16.55 -25.05 2.91
C VAL A 224 -15.85 -24.05 2.00
N ARG A 225 -16.41 -22.86 1.80
CA ARG A 225 -15.79 -21.83 0.96
C ARG A 225 -14.47 -21.41 1.61
N ARG A 226 -13.38 -22.08 1.23
CA ARG A 226 -12.00 -21.64 1.48
C ARG A 226 -11.86 -20.26 0.84
N GLY A 227 -11.36 -19.29 1.59
CA GLY A 227 -11.04 -17.97 1.03
C GLY A 227 -9.89 -18.12 0.02
N SER A 228 -9.77 -17.20 -0.94
CA SER A 228 -8.59 -17.18 -1.82
C SER A 228 -7.31 -16.93 -1.01
N PRO A 229 -6.18 -17.55 -1.37
CA PRO A 229 -4.89 -17.32 -0.71
C PRO A 229 -4.55 -15.83 -0.70
N PRO A 230 -4.06 -15.28 0.43
CA PRO A 230 -3.53 -13.92 0.46
C PRO A 230 -2.26 -13.83 -0.37
N SER A 231 -2.03 -12.70 -1.03
CA SER A 231 -0.80 -12.50 -1.81
C SER A 231 0.38 -12.09 -0.91
N GLY A 232 1.61 -12.40 -1.32
CA GLY A 232 2.84 -11.94 -0.64
C GLY A 232 3.43 -12.90 0.41
N LYS A 233 4.17 -12.32 1.36
CA LYS A 233 5.08 -13.01 2.32
C LYS A 233 4.44 -14.12 3.14
N TYR A 234 3.12 -14.05 3.40
CA TYR A 234 2.41 -15.00 4.27
C TYR A 234 1.59 -16.05 3.50
N GLY A 235 1.57 -15.99 2.16
CA GLY A 235 0.94 -17.01 1.31
C GLY A 235 1.38 -18.46 1.62
N PRO A 236 2.68 -18.74 1.84
CA PRO A 236 3.12 -20.09 2.20
C PRO A 236 2.50 -20.65 3.48
N LEU A 237 2.21 -19.79 4.47
CA LEU A 237 1.52 -20.21 5.69
C LEU A 237 0.06 -20.59 5.41
N TYR A 238 -0.61 -19.86 4.51
CA TYR A 238 -1.94 -20.24 4.06
C TYR A 238 -1.92 -21.63 3.42
N ASP A 239 -1.01 -21.86 2.45
CA ASP A 239 -0.94 -23.14 1.74
C ASP A 239 -0.66 -24.29 2.71
N TYR A 240 0.31 -24.08 3.63
CA TYR A 240 0.67 -25.05 4.66
C TYR A 240 -0.52 -25.43 5.54
N LEU A 241 -1.30 -24.45 6.02
CA LEU A 241 -2.46 -24.71 6.88
C LEU A 241 -3.64 -25.27 6.10
N ALA A 242 -3.92 -24.76 4.90
CA ALA A 242 -5.04 -25.17 4.08
C ALA A 242 -4.98 -26.66 3.72
N ASP A 243 -3.78 -27.17 3.44
CA ASP A 243 -3.57 -28.58 3.12
C ASP A 243 -3.38 -29.47 4.36
N HIS A 244 -3.36 -28.88 5.55
CA HIS A 244 -3.10 -29.64 6.77
C HIS A 244 -4.34 -30.42 7.24
N GLU A 245 -4.14 -31.71 7.56
CA GLU A 245 -5.23 -32.60 7.98
C GLU A 245 -5.59 -32.46 9.45
N LEU A 246 -4.68 -31.94 10.28
CA LEU A 246 -4.88 -31.81 11.72
C LEU A 246 -5.79 -30.64 12.08
N ASP A 247 -6.73 -30.85 13.00
CA ASP A 247 -7.56 -29.78 13.54
C ASP A 247 -6.80 -28.84 14.48
N ARG A 248 -5.63 -29.26 14.96
CA ARG A 248 -4.76 -28.45 15.82
C ARG A 248 -3.32 -28.59 15.39
N VAL A 249 -2.70 -27.46 15.07
CA VAL A 249 -1.38 -27.38 14.45
C VAL A 249 -0.49 -26.55 15.36
N ARG A 250 0.58 -27.15 15.86
CA ARG A 250 1.54 -26.50 16.74
C ARG A 250 2.82 -26.24 15.97
N LEU A 251 3.26 -24.97 15.95
CA LEU A 251 4.49 -24.55 15.30
C LEU A 251 5.32 -23.71 16.25
N SER A 252 6.61 -24.02 16.36
CA SER A 252 7.60 -23.06 16.84
C SER A 252 7.82 -21.96 15.79
N PHE A 253 8.36 -20.82 16.20
CA PHE A 253 8.68 -19.75 15.25
C PHE A 253 9.73 -20.20 14.25
N ALA A 254 10.70 -21.03 14.65
CA ALA A 254 11.67 -21.60 13.72
C ALA A 254 11.01 -22.47 12.63
N GLU A 255 10.04 -23.32 13.00
CA GLU A 255 9.28 -24.11 12.02
C GLU A 255 8.42 -23.22 11.13
N LEU A 256 7.81 -22.17 11.71
CA LEU A 256 7.05 -21.19 10.97
C LEU A 256 7.91 -20.43 9.96
N GLU A 257 9.14 -20.07 10.31
CA GLU A 257 10.10 -19.43 9.40
C GLU A 257 10.49 -20.32 8.23
N VAL A 258 10.61 -21.63 8.47
CA VAL A 258 10.81 -22.61 7.40
C VAL A 258 9.61 -22.66 6.46
N VAL A 259 8.39 -22.63 7.00
CA VAL A 259 7.14 -22.57 6.21
C VAL A 259 7.07 -21.28 5.39
N LEU A 260 7.39 -20.14 6.00
CA LEU A 260 7.35 -18.83 5.35
C LEU A 260 8.52 -18.63 4.35
N GLY A 261 9.61 -19.38 4.49
CA GLY A 261 10.86 -19.15 3.75
C GLY A 261 11.55 -17.84 4.13
N ALA A 262 11.17 -17.23 5.26
CA ALA A 262 11.64 -15.93 5.73
C ALA A 262 11.55 -15.85 7.26
N PRO A 263 12.39 -15.02 7.91
CA PRO A 263 12.29 -14.81 9.34
C PRO A 263 10.96 -14.16 9.72
N VAL A 264 10.41 -14.61 10.84
CA VAL A 264 9.24 -14.04 11.47
C VAL A 264 9.67 -12.70 12.06
N PRO A 265 8.95 -11.59 11.78
CA PRO A 265 9.33 -10.28 12.29
C PRO A 265 9.51 -10.27 13.81
N ASP A 266 10.46 -9.48 14.32
CA ASP A 266 10.71 -9.30 15.77
C ASP A 266 9.43 -8.98 16.53
N SER A 267 8.48 -8.33 15.89
CA SER A 267 7.21 -8.03 16.50
C SER A 267 6.29 -9.19 16.76
N ALA A 268 6.26 -10.19 15.88
CA ALA A 268 5.52 -11.40 16.18
C ALA A 268 6.16 -12.14 17.37
N ARG A 269 7.45 -11.87 17.63
CA ARG A 269 8.18 -12.35 18.82
C ARG A 269 7.92 -11.54 20.08
N ASN A 270 7.63 -10.25 19.96
CA ASN A 270 7.50 -9.35 21.10
C ASN A 270 6.04 -8.99 21.47
N TRP A 271 5.09 -9.09 20.54
CA TRP A 271 3.74 -8.55 20.70
C TRP A 271 2.67 -9.60 20.39
N ARG A 272 1.82 -9.93 21.38
CA ARG A 272 0.74 -10.93 21.22
C ARG A 272 -0.30 -10.49 20.20
N GLN A 273 -0.50 -9.19 20.09
CA GLN A 273 -1.38 -8.49 19.18
C GLN A 273 -1.14 -8.85 17.72
N TRP A 274 0.10 -9.16 17.35
CA TRP A 274 0.42 -9.61 16.00
C TRP A 274 -0.33 -10.91 15.66
N TRP A 275 -0.71 -11.73 16.64
CA TRP A 275 -1.35 -13.01 16.43
C TRP A 275 -2.88 -12.97 16.57
N THR A 276 -3.48 -11.77 16.57
CA THR A 276 -4.93 -11.61 16.74
C THR A 276 -5.69 -12.09 15.51
N ASN A 277 -6.86 -12.71 15.73
CA ASN A 277 -7.72 -13.26 14.68
C ASN A 277 -8.61 -12.19 14.02
N SER A 278 -8.01 -11.15 13.42
CA SER A 278 -8.72 -10.09 12.69
C SER A 278 -8.23 -9.99 11.24
N GLU A 279 -9.08 -10.35 10.26
CA GLU A 279 -8.75 -10.22 8.83
C GLU A 279 -8.64 -8.76 8.35
N GLU A 280 -9.32 -7.84 9.03
CA GLU A 280 -9.37 -6.42 8.69
C GLU A 280 -8.13 -5.69 9.21
N SER A 281 -7.71 -5.99 10.44
CA SER A 281 -6.60 -5.29 11.11
C SER A 281 -5.23 -5.93 10.86
N HIS A 282 -5.19 -7.23 10.50
CA HIS A 282 -3.95 -7.99 10.34
C HIS A 282 -3.95 -8.80 9.05
N PRO A 283 -3.36 -8.28 7.98
CA PRO A 283 -3.40 -8.97 6.71
C PRO A 283 -2.61 -10.28 6.69
N HIS A 284 -1.62 -10.44 7.57
CA HIS A 284 -0.98 -11.73 7.84
C HIS A 284 -1.93 -12.74 8.50
N ALA A 285 -2.92 -12.30 9.28
CA ALA A 285 -3.95 -13.15 9.88
C ALA A 285 -4.88 -13.80 8.87
N ARG A 286 -5.04 -13.17 7.70
CA ARG A 286 -5.76 -13.77 6.56
C ARG A 286 -5.17 -15.13 6.18
N SER A 287 -3.89 -15.35 6.42
CA SER A 287 -3.21 -16.60 6.05
C SER A 287 -3.78 -17.79 6.81
N TRP A 288 -4.00 -17.67 8.12
CA TRP A 288 -4.61 -18.75 8.90
C TRP A 288 -6.15 -18.69 8.83
N LEU A 289 -6.76 -17.50 8.91
CA LEU A 289 -8.22 -17.35 8.89
C LEU A 289 -8.84 -17.84 7.58
N ARG A 290 -8.29 -17.47 6.42
CA ARG A 290 -8.80 -17.93 5.12
C ARG A 290 -8.48 -19.40 4.85
N ALA A 291 -7.45 -19.95 5.50
CA ALA A 291 -7.16 -21.39 5.50
C ALA A 291 -8.14 -22.18 6.41
N GLY A 292 -9.02 -21.49 7.16
CA GLY A 292 -9.99 -22.10 8.05
C GLY A 292 -9.44 -22.42 9.44
N TYR A 293 -8.41 -21.69 9.87
CA TYR A 293 -7.78 -21.80 11.18
C TYR A 293 -7.82 -20.48 11.92
N GLU A 294 -7.73 -20.52 13.24
CA GLU A 294 -7.49 -19.37 14.10
C GLU A 294 -6.31 -19.63 15.02
N VAL A 295 -5.65 -18.59 15.52
CA VAL A 295 -4.67 -18.74 16.60
C VAL A 295 -5.43 -19.05 17.89
N ALA A 296 -5.26 -20.26 18.42
CA ALA A 296 -5.89 -20.72 19.65
C ALA A 296 -5.04 -20.46 20.90
N SER A 297 -3.71 -20.51 20.77
CA SER A 297 -2.81 -20.17 21.87
C SER A 297 -1.45 -19.72 21.36
N LEU A 298 -0.82 -18.81 22.10
CA LEU A 298 0.48 -18.23 21.80
C LEU A 298 1.35 -18.20 23.07
N SER A 299 2.58 -18.71 22.97
CA SER A 299 3.65 -18.51 23.94
C SER A 299 4.79 -17.76 23.28
N LEU A 300 4.96 -16.48 23.61
CA LEU A 300 6.12 -15.70 23.15
C LEU A 300 7.43 -16.18 23.80
N PRO A 301 7.50 -16.51 25.10
CA PRO A 301 8.73 -16.99 25.72
C PRO A 301 9.24 -18.32 25.14
N ASP A 302 8.31 -19.20 24.75
CA ASP A 302 8.63 -20.48 24.12
C ASP A 302 8.64 -20.40 22.58
N GLU A 303 8.41 -19.20 22.02
CA GLU A 303 8.33 -18.92 20.59
C GLU A 303 7.44 -19.91 19.83
N LEU A 304 6.20 -20.03 20.30
CA LEU A 304 5.30 -21.08 19.86
C LEU A 304 3.88 -20.58 19.67
N VAL A 305 3.30 -20.92 18.53
CA VAL A 305 1.91 -20.68 18.18
C VAL A 305 1.17 -22.00 17.97
N VAL A 306 -0.10 -22.02 18.35
CA VAL A 306 -1.01 -23.11 18.05
C VAL A 306 -2.19 -22.56 17.25
N PHE A 307 -2.36 -23.10 16.06
CA PHE A 307 -3.53 -22.87 15.22
C PHE A 307 -4.57 -23.96 15.46
N GLU A 308 -5.84 -23.59 15.51
CA GLU A 308 -6.97 -24.51 15.65
C GLU A 308 -7.97 -24.28 14.52
N ARG A 309 -8.50 -25.37 13.96
CA ARG A 309 -9.43 -25.30 12.84
C ARG A 309 -10.74 -24.69 13.33
N LEU A 310 -11.21 -23.67 12.62
CA LEU A 310 -12.50 -23.06 12.90
C LEU A 310 -13.62 -24.12 12.81
N PRO A 311 -14.58 -24.10 13.75
CA PRO A 311 -15.70 -25.03 13.71
C PRO A 311 -16.49 -24.84 12.41
N ARG A 312 -16.85 -25.96 11.77
CA ARG A 312 -17.68 -25.95 10.56
C ARG A 312 -19.09 -25.43 10.91
N GLY A 313 -19.32 -24.13 10.78
CA GLY A 313 -20.62 -23.51 11.06
C GLY A 313 -21.69 -23.93 10.06
N ARG A 314 -22.79 -24.51 10.57
CA ARG A 314 -24.12 -24.43 9.92
C ARG A 314 -24.45 -22.96 9.70
N GLY A 315 -24.96 -22.62 8.52
CA GLY A 315 -25.28 -21.25 8.13
C GLY A 315 -26.07 -20.49 9.21
N SER A 316 -25.64 -19.26 9.48
CA SER A 316 -26.38 -18.29 10.26
C SER A 316 -27.74 -18.07 9.60
N GLY A 317 -28.78 -18.71 10.13
CA GLY A 317 -30.17 -18.33 9.89
C GLY A 317 -30.47 -17.02 10.64
N PRO A 318 -31.44 -16.23 10.16
CA PRO A 318 -31.79 -14.96 10.78
C PRO A 318 -32.32 -15.21 12.19
N THR A 319 -31.82 -14.44 13.14
CA THR A 319 -32.27 -14.41 14.53
C THR A 319 -33.75 -14.00 14.55
N GLU A 320 -34.66 -14.95 14.77
CA GLU A 320 -36.04 -14.66 15.16
C GLU A 320 -36.00 -13.96 16.51
N THR A 321 -36.42 -12.70 16.52
CA THR A 321 -36.76 -11.94 17.72
C THR A 321 -37.96 -12.62 18.38
N VAL A 322 -37.72 -13.30 19.50
CA VAL A 322 -38.75 -13.71 20.44
C VAL A 322 -39.27 -12.44 21.13
N GLY A 323 -40.53 -12.10 20.87
CA GLY A 323 -41.28 -11.14 21.66
C GLY A 323 -41.85 -11.85 22.88
N ASP A 324 -41.60 -11.27 24.05
CA ASP A 324 -42.25 -11.62 25.32
C ASP A 324 -43.12 -10.43 25.75
N ASP A 325 -44.41 -10.74 25.92
CA ASP A 325 -45.55 -10.06 26.58
C ASP A 325 -45.88 -8.58 26.28
#